data_AF-A0A955HIY8-F1
#
_entry.id   AF-A0A955HIY8-F1
#
_cell.length_a   1.000
_cell.length_b   1.000
_cell.length_c   1.000
_cell.angle_alpha   90.00
_cell.angle_beta   90.00
_cell.angle_gamma   90.00
#
_symmetry.space_group_name_H-M   'P 1'
#
loop_
_entity.id
_entity.type
_entity.pdbx_description
1 polymer ?
#
loop_
_entity_poly.entity_id
_entity_poly.type
_entity_poly.pdbx_seq_one_letter_code
_entity_poly.pdbx_strand_id
1 'polypeptide(L)'
;MPKKDTRSYADRAEYLKQAVAERRRKLRQQAIEYGGGKCQLCGYKKCNRALSFHHTDPSKKDFGLSARGLTRSWEKMKPELDKCILVCANCHAEIHDGLHTT
;
A
#
# COMPACT_ATOMS: atom_id res chain seq x y z
N MET A 1 9.51 -30.63 15.57
CA MET A 1 8.03 -30.55 15.53
C MET A 1 7.62 -29.10 15.76
N PRO A 2 6.69 -28.52 14.97
CA PRO A 2 6.17 -27.19 15.28
C PRO A 2 5.48 -27.23 16.65
N LYS A 3 5.79 -26.27 17.52
CA LYS A 3 5.19 -26.18 18.87
C LYS A 3 3.67 -26.05 18.74
N LYS A 4 2.92 -26.76 19.59
CA LYS A 4 1.46 -26.71 19.63
C LYS A 4 1.03 -25.31 20.07
N ASP A 5 0.13 -24.69 19.31
CA ASP A 5 -0.45 -23.40 19.66
C ASP A 5 -1.37 -23.58 20.88
N THR A 6 -1.06 -22.93 22.00
CA THR A 6 -1.77 -23.04 23.27
C THR A 6 -2.76 -21.90 23.51
N ARG A 7 -2.93 -20.98 22.55
CA ARG A 7 -3.83 -19.82 22.68
C ARG A 7 -5.30 -20.25 22.67
N SER A 8 -6.13 -19.54 23.44
CA SER A 8 -7.58 -19.68 23.33
C SER A 8 -8.08 -19.15 21.98
N TYR A 9 -9.34 -19.42 21.62
CA TYR A 9 -9.93 -18.89 20.40
C TYR A 9 -9.92 -17.35 20.38
N ALA A 10 -10.23 -16.71 21.51
CA ALA A 10 -10.22 -15.25 21.65
C ALA A 10 -8.80 -14.67 21.50
N ASP A 11 -7.81 -15.27 22.17
CA ASP A 11 -6.41 -14.84 22.07
C ASP A 11 -5.87 -15.00 20.64
N ARG A 12 -6.28 -16.07 19.95
CA ARG A 12 -5.91 -16.33 18.57
C ARG A 12 -6.51 -15.28 17.63
N ALA A 13 -7.77 -14.91 17.83
CA ALA A 13 -8.43 -13.88 17.01
C ALA A 13 -7.73 -12.52 17.14
N GLU A 14 -7.42 -12.10 18.37
CA GLU A 14 -6.73 -10.83 18.62
C GLU A 14 -5.29 -10.85 18.06
N TYR A 15 -4.56 -11.96 18.27
CA TYR A 15 -3.23 -12.13 17.67
C TYR A 15 -3.27 -12.01 16.14
N LEU A 16 -4.21 -12.69 15.47
CA LEU A 16 -4.30 -12.66 14.00
C LEU A 16 -4.60 -11.24 13.50
N LYS A 17 -5.46 -10.50 14.20
CA LYS A 17 -5.78 -9.10 13.88
C LYS A 17 -4.52 -8.22 13.96
N GLN A 18 -3.74 -8.36 15.03
CA GLN A 18 -2.48 -7.62 15.21
C GLN A 18 -1.44 -8.01 14.15
N ALA A 19 -1.25 -9.30 13.90
CA ALA A 19 -0.30 -9.80 12.90
C ALA A 19 -0.65 -9.31 11.47
N VAL A 20 -1.93 -9.27 11.12
CA VAL A 20 -2.39 -8.73 9.82
C VAL A 20 -2.13 -7.23 9.72
N ALA A 21 -2.40 -6.47 10.79
CA ALA A 21 -2.14 -5.04 10.84
C ALA A 21 -0.64 -4.73 10.69
N GLU A 22 0.22 -5.46 11.39
CA GLU A 22 1.68 -5.35 11.27
C GLU A 22 2.18 -5.67 9.87
N ARG A 23 1.70 -6.78 9.29
CA ARG A 23 2.07 -7.17 7.93
C ARG A 23 1.69 -6.08 6.92
N ARG A 24 0.47 -5.53 7.01
CA ARG A 24 0.02 -4.43 6.15
C ARG A 24 0.87 -3.17 6.30
N ARG A 25 1.26 -2.82 7.53
CA ARG A 25 2.16 -1.68 7.79
C ARG A 25 3.52 -1.88 7.12
N LYS A 26 4.13 -3.06 7.27
CA LYS A 26 5.43 -3.39 6.64
C LYS A 26 5.35 -3.34 5.12
N LEU A 27 4.35 -3.98 4.52
CA LEU A 27 4.17 -3.97 3.07
C LEU A 27 3.90 -2.57 2.52
N ARG A 28 3.13 -1.75 3.24
CA ARG A 28 2.91 -0.35 2.84
C ARG A 28 4.19 0.45 2.84
N GLN A 29 5.01 0.31 3.88
CA GLN A 29 6.29 1.00 3.98
C GLN A 29 7.23 0.60 2.82
N GLN A 30 7.35 -0.70 2.58
CA GLN A 30 8.15 -1.24 1.48
C GLN A 30 7.64 -0.76 0.11
N ALA A 31 6.32 -0.71 -0.10
CA ALA A 31 5.74 -0.16 -1.32
C ALA A 31 6.09 1.32 -1.51
N ILE A 32 5.97 2.14 -0.47
CA ILE A 32 6.29 3.57 -0.50
C ILE A 32 7.77 3.79 -0.84
N GLU A 33 8.67 3.02 -0.23
CA GLU A 33 10.10 3.06 -0.54
C GLU A 33 10.37 2.68 -1.99
N TYR A 34 9.72 1.62 -2.49
CA TYR A 34 9.79 1.21 -3.89
C TYR A 34 9.30 2.30 -4.85
N GLY A 35 8.23 3.01 -4.49
CA GLY A 35 7.70 4.15 -5.25
C GLY A 35 8.49 5.46 -5.10
N GLY A 36 9.69 5.42 -4.49
CA GLY A 36 10.60 6.57 -4.36
C GLY A 36 10.46 7.39 -3.08
N GLY A 37 9.60 6.99 -2.14
CA GLY A 37 9.52 7.54 -0.78
C GLY A 37 8.95 8.96 -0.67
N LYS A 38 8.48 9.55 -1.77
CA LYS A 38 7.92 10.91 -1.83
C LYS A 38 6.87 11.00 -2.93
N CYS A 39 6.04 12.04 -2.87
CA CYS A 39 5.18 12.38 -3.99
C CYS A 39 6.05 12.74 -5.21
N GLN A 40 5.78 12.08 -6.35
CA GLN A 40 6.50 12.30 -7.61
C GLN A 40 6.14 13.62 -8.30
N LEU A 41 5.03 14.27 -7.89
CA LEU A 41 4.60 15.56 -8.44
C LEU A 41 5.12 16.75 -7.62
N CYS A 42 4.84 16.80 -6.31
CA CYS A 42 5.21 17.94 -5.46
C CYS A 42 6.36 17.67 -4.47
N GLY A 43 6.90 16.46 -4.43
CA GLY A 43 8.01 16.10 -3.53
C GLY A 43 7.64 15.90 -2.06
N TYR A 44 6.35 15.95 -1.69
CA TYR A 44 5.90 15.72 -0.32
C TYR A 44 6.40 14.38 0.24
N LYS A 45 7.06 14.42 1.41
CA LYS A 45 7.64 13.25 2.09
C LYS A 45 7.53 13.28 3.62
N LYS A 46 6.66 14.13 4.16
CA LYS A 46 6.54 14.33 5.63
C LYS A 46 5.77 13.20 6.33
N CYS A 47 4.77 12.62 5.65
CA CYS A 47 3.92 11.58 6.23
C CYS A 47 3.59 10.49 5.20
N ASN A 48 4.08 9.28 5.43
CA ASN A 48 3.83 8.12 4.55
C ASN A 48 2.34 7.74 4.48
N ARG A 49 1.55 8.10 5.50
CA ARG A 49 0.09 7.89 5.47
C ARG A 49 -0.62 8.80 4.47
N ALA A 50 -0.05 9.98 4.17
CA ALA A 50 -0.60 10.91 3.20
C ALA A 50 -0.16 10.62 1.75
N LEU A 51 0.68 9.59 1.54
CA LEU A 51 1.06 9.12 0.21
C LEU A 51 0.12 8.00 -0.27
N SER A 52 -0.18 7.99 -1.57
CA SER A 52 -1.10 7.07 -2.22
C SER A 52 -0.55 6.69 -3.60
N PHE A 53 -0.84 5.45 -4.01
CA PHE A 53 -0.53 5.00 -5.37
C PHE A 53 -1.70 5.33 -6.28
N HIS A 54 -1.40 6.10 -7.33
CA HIS A 54 -2.33 6.37 -8.41
C HIS A 54 -1.94 5.54 -9.63
N HIS A 55 -2.87 4.74 -10.15
CA HIS A 55 -2.68 4.01 -11.40
C HIS A 55 -2.69 4.98 -12.57
N THR A 56 -1.61 5.05 -13.34
CA THR A 56 -1.52 5.94 -14.52
C THR A 56 -2.50 5.54 -15.62
N ASP A 57 -2.76 4.24 -15.74
CA ASP A 57 -3.79 3.68 -16.61
C ASP A 57 -4.75 2.80 -15.79
N PRO A 58 -5.93 3.32 -15.42
CA PRO A 58 -6.93 2.59 -14.65
C PRO A 58 -7.44 1.31 -15.32
N SER A 59 -7.28 1.17 -16.64
CA SER A 59 -7.73 -0.02 -17.40
C SER A 59 -6.75 -1.19 -17.29
N LYS A 60 -5.48 -0.92 -16.93
CA LYS A 60 -4.41 -1.93 -16.81
C LYS A 60 -4.20 -2.45 -15.39
N LYS A 61 -4.97 -1.95 -14.41
CA LYS A 61 -4.85 -2.38 -13.02
C LYS A 61 -5.40 -3.79 -12.83
N ASP A 62 -4.63 -4.65 -12.15
CA ASP A 62 -5.12 -5.97 -11.76
C ASP A 62 -5.85 -5.89 -10.41
N PHE A 63 -5.43 -4.96 -9.53
CA PHE A 63 -6.04 -4.76 -8.22
C PHE A 63 -5.67 -3.41 -7.59
N GLY A 64 -6.55 -2.87 -6.74
CA GLY A 64 -6.27 -1.60 -6.05
C GLY A 64 -5.19 -1.75 -4.96
N LEU A 65 -4.22 -0.83 -4.88
CA LEU A 65 -3.15 -0.79 -3.87
C LEU A 65 -3.57 -0.17 -2.52
N SER A 66 -4.85 -0.32 -2.17
CA SER A 66 -5.38 0.12 -0.87
C SER A 66 -5.01 -0.87 0.25
N ALA A 67 -5.52 -0.64 1.46
CA ALA A 67 -5.33 -1.54 2.60
C ALA A 67 -5.71 -3.01 2.30
N ARG A 68 -6.63 -3.25 1.36
CA ARG A 68 -7.00 -4.61 0.92
C ARG A 68 -6.02 -5.19 -0.11
N GLY A 69 -5.48 -4.37 -1.01
CA GLY A 69 -4.45 -4.79 -1.98
C GLY A 69 -3.10 -5.14 -1.35
N LEU A 70 -2.73 -4.43 -0.28
CA LEU A 70 -1.51 -4.64 0.51
C LEU A 70 -1.56 -5.90 1.40
N THR A 71 -2.26 -6.92 0.94
CA THR A 71 -2.32 -8.26 1.56
C THR A 71 -1.71 -9.33 0.67
N ARG A 72 -1.37 -9.02 -0.59
CA ARG A 72 -0.75 -9.95 -1.54
C ARG A 72 0.73 -10.18 -1.23
N SER A 73 1.36 -11.11 -1.93
CA SER A 73 2.81 -11.32 -1.85
C SER A 73 3.55 -10.18 -2.54
N TRP A 74 4.80 -9.94 -2.17
CA TRP A 74 5.60 -8.84 -2.73
C TRP A 74 5.79 -9.01 -4.25
N GLU A 75 5.98 -10.25 -4.70
CA GLU A 75 6.16 -10.63 -6.11
C GLU A 75 4.93 -10.28 -6.96
N LYS A 76 3.73 -10.34 -6.37
CA LYS A 76 2.49 -9.92 -7.04
C LYS A 76 2.26 -8.42 -6.95
N MET A 77 2.72 -7.76 -5.89
CA MET A 77 2.55 -6.32 -5.72
C MET A 77 3.48 -5.51 -6.61
N LYS A 78 4.73 -5.96 -6.81
CA LYS A 78 5.73 -5.23 -7.59
C LYS A 78 5.25 -4.87 -9.02
N PRO A 79 4.73 -5.82 -9.84
CA PRO A 79 4.22 -5.49 -11.16
C PRO A 79 3.04 -4.51 -11.15
N GLU A 80 2.24 -4.50 -10.09
CA GLU A 80 1.12 -3.55 -9.96
C GLU A 80 1.61 -2.17 -9.51
N LEU A 81 2.61 -2.12 -8.64
CA LEU A 81 3.29 -0.88 -8.24
C LEU A 81 3.96 -0.20 -9.43
N ASP A 82 4.51 -0.98 -10.38
CA ASP A 82 5.13 -0.46 -11.61
C ASP A 82 4.13 0.25 -12.54
N LYS A 83 2.83 -0.01 -12.38
CA LYS A 83 1.73 0.67 -13.11
C LYS A 83 1.23 1.92 -12.40
N CYS A 84 1.87 2.30 -11.29
CA CYS A 84 1.42 3.38 -10.43
C CYS A 84 2.48 4.45 -10.24
N ILE A 85 2.02 5.67 -10.00
CA ILE A 85 2.84 6.76 -9.46
C ILE A 85 2.53 6.98 -7.98
N LEU A 86 3.56 7.28 -7.20
CA LEU A 86 3.39 7.63 -5.79
C LEU A 86 3.11 9.13 -5.65
N VAL A 87 1.94 9.50 -5.13
CA VAL A 87 1.50 10.89 -5.01
C VAL A 87 0.96 11.19 -3.61
N CYS A 88 1.00 12.45 -3.18
CA CYS A 88 0.33 12.83 -1.93
C CYS A 88 -1.19 12.93 -2.13
N ALA A 89 -1.95 12.98 -1.03
CA ALA A 89 -3.40 13.05 -1.08
C ALA A 89 -3.93 14.23 -1.92
N ASN A 90 -3.27 15.38 -1.87
CA ASN A 90 -3.66 16.57 -2.65
C ASN A 90 -3.42 16.35 -4.14
N CYS A 91 -2.19 16.00 -4.52
CA CYS A 91 -1.87 15.71 -5.91
C CYS A 91 -2.70 14.55 -6.46
N HIS A 92 -3.03 13.56 -5.64
CA HIS A 92 -3.92 12.48 -6.06
C HIS A 92 -5.32 13.00 -6.41
N ALA A 93 -5.89 13.91 -5.62
CA ALA A 93 -7.18 14.54 -5.92
C ALA A 93 -7.08 15.41 -7.18
N GLU A 94 -6.04 16.23 -7.28
CA GLU A 94 -5.75 17.09 -8.44
C GLU A 94 -5.65 16.29 -9.75
N ILE A 95 -5.09 15.08 -9.72
CA ILE A 95 -5.05 14.18 -10.88
C ILE A 95 -6.47 13.77 -11.31
N HIS A 96 -7.33 13.37 -10.37
CA HIS A 96 -8.72 13.00 -10.70
C HIS A 96 -9.52 14.18 -11.26
N ASP A 97 -9.18 15.40 -10.86
CA ASP A 97 -9.78 16.65 -11.36
C ASP A 97 -9.09 17.18 -12.64
N GLY A 98 -8.08 16.49 -13.17
CA GLY A 98 -7.39 16.86 -14.41
C GLY A 98 -6.42 18.04 -14.29
N LEU A 99 -6.02 18.42 -13.08
CA LEU A 99 -5.05 19.49 -12.81
C LEU A 99 -3.58 19.03 -12.97
N HIS A 100 -3.37 17.71 -13.04
CA HIS A 100 -2.07 17.10 -13.29
C HIS A 100 -2.16 16.04 -14.37
N THR A 101 -1.21 16.04 -15.30
CA THR A 101 -0.97 14.94 -16.22
C THR A 101 -0.04 13.92 -15.57
N THR A 102 -0.43 12.64 -15.62
CA THR A 102 0.27 11.50 -15.01
C THR A 102 0.70 10.46 -16.01
#